data_AF-A0A7C6ZT42-F1
#
_entry.id   AF-A0A7C6ZT42-F1
#
_cell.length_a   1.000
_cell.length_b   1.000
_cell.length_c   1.000
_cell.angle_alpha   90.00
_cell.angle_beta   90.00
_cell.angle_gamma   90.00
#
_symmetry.space_group_name_H-M   'P 1'
#
loop_
_entity.id
_entity.type
_entity.pdbx_description
1 polymer ?
#
loop_
_entity_poly.entity_id
_entity_poly.type
_entity_poly.pdbx_seq_one_letter_code
_entity_poly.pdbx_strand_id
1 'polypeptide(L)' 'DEPYYAELAHFIDVLEGRAQPIVTARDGLEAVRVALAAIESMRTGKVIAMNEFAG' A
#
# COMPACT_ATOMS: atom_id res chain seq x y z
N ASP A 1 5.86 19.87 10.44
CA ASP A 1 6.28 18.59 9.84
C ASP A 1 6.03 18.58 8.36
N GLU A 2 7.03 18.15 7.59
CA GLU A 2 6.95 17.94 6.15
C GLU A 2 6.85 16.41 5.91
N PRO A 3 5.66 15.88 5.56
CA PRO A 3 5.44 14.43 5.55
C PRO A 3 6.40 13.64 4.67
N TYR A 4 6.75 14.18 3.50
CA TYR A 4 7.71 13.56 2.58
C TYR A 4 9.14 13.50 3.17
N TYR A 5 9.52 14.53 3.94
CA TYR A 5 10.81 14.51 4.62
C TYR A 5 10.84 13.43 5.70
N ALA A 6 9.77 13.33 6.49
CA ALA A 6 9.65 12.30 7.54
C ALA A 6 9.66 10.88 6.97
N GLU A 7 8.98 10.65 5.84
CA GLU A 7 8.97 9.38 5.12
C GLU A 7 10.39 8.98 4.66
N LEU A 8 11.11 9.88 4.01
CA LEU A 8 12.47 9.61 3.53
C LEU A 8 13.46 9.39 4.67
N ALA A 9 13.34 10.16 5.76
CA ALA A 9 14.16 9.97 6.96
C ALA A 9 13.92 8.58 7.56
N HIS A 10 12.66 8.17 7.73
CA HIS A 10 12.31 6.82 8.21
C HIS A 10 12.83 5.73 7.28
N PHE A 11 12.73 5.91 5.97
CA PHE A 11 13.26 4.96 5.00
C PHE A 11 14.77 4.74 5.16
N ILE A 12 15.53 5.81 5.35
CA ILE A 12 16.99 5.73 5.62
C ILE A 12 17.25 5.01 6.94
N ASP A 13 16.52 5.32 8.01
CA ASP A 13 16.67 4.64 9.30
C ASP A 13 16.41 3.13 9.23
N VAL A 14 15.47 2.70 8.38
CA VAL A 14 15.23 1.27 8.11
C VAL A 14 16.43 0.64 7.39
N LEU A 15 16.99 1.30 6.37
CA LEU A 15 18.16 0.80 5.64
C LEU A 15 19.40 0.67 6.53
N GLU A 16 19.56 1.59 7.49
CA GLU A 16 20.66 1.59 8.45
C GLU A 16 20.41 0.67 9.66
N GLY A 17 19.28 -0.04 9.69
CA GLY A 17 18.92 -0.97 10.77
C GLY A 17 18.53 -0.29 12.09
N ARG A 18 18.28 1.02 12.08
CA ARG A 18 17.84 1.81 13.24
C ARG A 18 16.33 1.75 13.49
N ALA A 19 15.54 1.43 12.46
CA ALA A 19 14.10 1.34 12.54
C ALA A 19 13.56 0.09 11.84
N GLN A 20 12.32 -0.29 12.18
CA GLN A 20 11.55 -1.26 11.42
C GLN A 20 10.63 -0.53 10.43
N PRO A 21 10.38 -1.09 9.23
CA PRO A 21 9.45 -0.50 8.29
C PRO A 21 8.03 -0.48 8.89
N ILE A 22 7.43 0.71 8.98
CA ILE A 22 6.03 0.86 9.41
C ILE A 22 5.04 0.56 8.27
N VAL A 23 5.54 0.57 7.02
CA VAL A 23 4.86 0.12 5.81
C VAL A 23 5.82 -0.82 5.08
N THR A 24 5.37 -2.03 4.80
CA THR A 24 6.13 -3.09 4.15
C THR A 24 5.84 -3.15 2.65
N ALA A 25 6.65 -3.90 1.90
CA ALA A 25 6.37 -4.19 0.49
C ALA A 25 5.00 -4.90 0.30
N ARG A 26 4.56 -5.70 1.28
CA ARG A 26 3.27 -6.38 1.24
C ARG A 26 2.11 -5.40 1.36
N ASP A 27 2.26 -4.37 2.19
CA ASP A 27 1.24 -3.32 2.33
C ASP A 27 1.11 -2.53 1.02
N GLY A 28 2.22 -2.24 0.35
CA GLY A 28 2.22 -1.65 -0.98
C GLY A 28 1.52 -2.52 -2.04
N LEU A 29 1.79 -3.83 -2.04
CA LEU A 29 1.10 -4.78 -2.92
C LEU A 29 -0.42 -4.81 -2.66
N GLU A 30 -0.84 -4.83 -1.40
CA GLU A 30 -2.26 -4.82 -1.04
C GLU A 30 -2.95 -3.51 -1.44
N ALA A 31 -2.27 -2.36 -1.31
CA ALA A 31 -2.79 -1.08 -1.76
C ALA A 31 -3.07 -1.08 -3.28
N VAL A 32 -2.16 -1.65 -4.08
CA VAL A 32 -2.39 -1.83 -5.53
C VAL A 32 -3.56 -2.78 -5.78
N ARG A 33 -3.66 -3.88 -5.05
CA ARG A 33 -4.77 -4.84 -5.18
C ARG A 33 -6.12 -4.18 -4.89
N VAL A 34 -6.20 -3.34 -3.87
CA VAL A 34 -7.41 -2.55 -3.55
C VAL A 34 -7.74 -1.56 -4.67
N ALA A 35 -6.74 -0.85 -5.21
CA ALA A 35 -6.96 0.07 -6.32
C ALA A 35 -7.51 -0.64 -7.57
N LEU A 36 -6.99 -1.82 -7.91
CA LEU A 36 -7.50 -2.64 -9.01
C LEU A 36 -8.93 -3.12 -8.76
N ALA A 37 -9.26 -3.56 -7.53
CA ALA A 37 -10.62 -3.96 -7.17
C ALA A 37 -11.61 -2.80 -7.33
N ALA A 38 -11.21 -1.58 -6.94
CA ALA A 38 -12.03 -0.39 -7.09
C ALA A 38 -12.29 -0.06 -8.57
N ILE A 39 -11.27 -0.15 -9.42
CA ILE A 39 -11.41 0.05 -10.87
C ILE A 39 -12.36 -0.99 -11.48
N GLU A 40 -12.22 -2.26 -11.09
CA GLU A 40 -13.10 -3.34 -11.57
C GLU A 40 -14.55 -3.15 -11.08
N SER A 41 -14.73 -2.69 -9.84
CA SER A 41 -16.04 -2.32 -9.30
C SER A 41 -16.68 -1.20 -10.12
N MET A 42 -15.93 -0.14 -10.42
CA MET A 42 -16.41 0.98 -11.25
C MET A 42 -16.81 0.52 -12.66
N ARG A 43 -16.02 -0.38 -13.27
CA ARG A 43 -16.27 -0.91 -14.61
C ARG A 43 -17.52 -1.77 -14.68
N THR A 44 -17.78 -2.55 -13.64
CA THR A 44 -18.87 -3.55 -13.63
C THR A 44 -20.14 -3.07 -12.94
N GLY A 45 -20.05 -2.01 -12.12
CA GLY A 45 -21.12 -1.56 -11.25
C GLY A 45 -21.43 -2.53 -10.09
N LYS A 46 -20.51 -3.45 -9.77
CA LYS A 46 -20.70 -4.49 -8.75
C LYS A 46 -19.73 -4.30 -7.58
N VAL A 47 -20.13 -4.78 -6.40
CA VAL A 47 -19.23 -4.90 -5.24
C VAL A 47 -18.21 -6.00 -5.51
N ILE A 48 -16.93 -5.71 -5.25
CA ILE A 48 -15.82 -6.67 -5.38
C ILE A 48 -15.34 -7.06 -3.98
N ALA A 49 -15.42 -8.34 -3.63
CA ALA A 49 -14.99 -8.85 -2.34
C ALA A 49 -13.48 -9.18 -2.35
N MET A 50 -12.71 -8.60 -1.42
CA MET A 50 -11.24 -8.69 -1.43
C MET A 50 -10.69 -10.09 -1.14
N ASN A 51 -11.48 -10.97 -0.52
CA ASN A 51 -11.12 -12.38 -0.30
C ASN A 51 -11.17 -13.21 -1.60
N GLU A 52 -11.95 -12.76 -2.59
CA GLU A 52 -12.18 -13.45 -3.87
C GLU A 52 -11.50 -12.72 -5.05
N PHE A 53 -11.12 -11.47 -4.84
CA PHE A 53 -10.42 -10.66 -5.84
C PHE A 53 -8.96 -11.10 -5.95
N ALA A 54 -8.66 -11.84 -7.03
CA ALA A 54 -7.32 -12.34 -7.32
C ALA A 54 -6.29 -11.21 -7.52
N GLY A 55 -6.74 -10.02 -7.95
CA GLY A 55 -5.84 -8.97 -8.41
C GLY A 55 -5.35 -9.27 -9.81
#